data_AF-A0A7C2A6W2-F1
#
_entry.id   AF-A0A7C2A6W2-F1
#
_cell.length_a   1.000
_cell.length_b   1.000
_cell.length_c   1.000
_cell.angle_alpha   90.00
_cell.angle_beta   90.00
_cell.angle_gamma   90.00
#
_symmetry.space_group_name_H-M   'P 1'
#
loop_
_entity.id
_entity.type
_entity.pdbx_description
1 polymer ?
#
loop_
_entity_poly.entity_id
_entity_poly.type
_entity_poly.pdbx_seq_one_letter_code
_entity_poly.pdbx_strand_id
1 'polypeptide(L)'
;MADDQVLTEMFLKAARALELQPGVLEAARKHSPSLANELEMTVDALDSVWRKAIAGQATEEDFRPVLTDWYRIHKKAVALGASLEK
;
A
#
# COMPACT_ATOMS: atom_id res chain seq x y z
N MET A 1 16.26 17.91 7.52
CA MET A 1 16.58 16.77 6.61
C MET A 1 16.38 15.43 7.33
N ALA A 2 15.30 15.27 8.12
CA ALA A 2 15.03 14.04 8.88
C ALA A 2 13.75 13.33 8.38
N ASP A 3 12.79 14.07 7.81
CA ASP A 3 11.53 13.53 7.28
C ASP A 3 11.71 12.58 6.09
N ASP A 4 12.64 12.87 5.18
CA ASP A 4 12.82 12.12 3.92
C ASP A 4 13.21 10.64 4.15
N GLN A 5 14.00 10.38 5.20
CA GLN A 5 14.49 9.04 5.53
C GLN A 5 13.42 8.20 6.24
N VAL A 6 12.58 8.83 7.07
CA VAL A 6 11.47 8.16 7.77
C VAL A 6 10.38 7.75 6.78
N LEU A 7 10.05 8.63 5.83
CA LEU A 7 9.15 8.36 4.72
C LEU A 7 9.59 7.18 3.86
N THR A 8 10.86 7.20 3.46
CA THR A 8 11.48 6.13 2.67
C THR A 8 11.45 4.81 3.42
N GLU A 9 11.74 4.80 4.72
CA GLU A 9 11.62 3.61 5.55
C GLU A 9 10.17 3.10 5.70
N MET A 10 9.20 4.01 5.91
CA MET A 10 7.79 3.63 6.00
C MET A 10 7.29 3.04 4.69
N PHE A 11 7.70 3.61 3.55
CA PHE A 11 7.37 3.09 2.24
C PHE A 11 8.01 1.73 1.99
N LEU A 12 9.30 1.57 2.27
CA LEU A 12 9.98 0.27 2.16
C LEU A 12 9.35 -0.79 3.07
N LYS A 13 8.88 -0.40 4.27
CA LYS A 13 8.14 -1.30 5.15
C LYS A 13 6.77 -1.67 4.59
N ALA A 14 6.04 -0.72 4.00
CA ALA A 14 4.76 -0.95 3.33
C ALA A 14 4.91 -1.86 2.10
N ALA A 15 5.90 -1.57 1.24
CA ALA A 15 6.24 -2.37 0.07
C ALA A 15 6.70 -3.78 0.46
N ARG A 16 7.57 -3.92 1.47
CA ARG A 16 7.90 -5.24 2.02
C ARG A 16 6.68 -5.94 2.60
N ALA A 17 5.78 -5.24 3.28
CA ALA A 17 4.55 -5.87 3.79
C ALA A 17 3.65 -6.39 2.66
N LEU A 18 3.64 -5.74 1.49
CA LEU A 18 2.98 -6.25 0.28
C LEU A 18 3.66 -7.52 -0.25
N GLU A 19 4.99 -7.51 -0.36
CA GLU A 19 5.75 -8.69 -0.79
C GLU A 19 5.66 -9.84 0.22
N LEU A 20 5.52 -9.53 1.52
CA LEU A 20 5.50 -10.50 2.63
C LEU A 20 4.14 -11.17 2.85
N GLN A 21 3.07 -10.75 2.17
CA GLN A 21 1.77 -11.42 2.24
C GLN A 21 1.41 -12.06 0.89
N PRO A 22 2.16 -13.10 0.46
CA PRO A 22 1.79 -13.88 -0.71
C PRO A 22 0.37 -14.42 -0.49
N GLY A 23 -0.52 -14.12 -1.42
CA GLY A 23 -1.91 -14.59 -1.38
C GLY A 23 -2.94 -13.55 -0.90
N VAL A 24 -2.58 -12.39 -0.34
CA VAL A 24 -3.60 -11.36 0.01
C VAL A 24 -4.26 -10.79 -1.24
N LEU A 25 -3.48 -10.49 -2.27
CA LEU A 25 -4.01 -10.01 -3.54
C LEU A 25 -4.81 -11.11 -4.25
N GLU A 26 -4.37 -12.37 -4.16
CA GLU A 26 -5.10 -13.51 -4.74
C GLU A 26 -6.41 -13.79 -4.00
N ALA A 27 -6.41 -13.74 -2.67
CA ALA A 27 -7.60 -13.87 -1.85
C ALA A 27 -8.58 -12.72 -2.12
N ALA A 28 -8.08 -11.49 -2.24
CA ALA A 28 -8.87 -10.35 -2.66
C ALA A 28 -9.45 -10.59 -4.07
N ARG A 29 -8.65 -11.00 -5.07
CA ARG A 29 -9.14 -11.26 -6.43
C ARG A 29 -10.22 -12.35 -6.47
N LYS A 30 -10.08 -13.38 -5.62
CA LYS A 30 -10.97 -14.54 -5.58
C LYS A 30 -12.27 -14.28 -4.83
N HIS A 31 -12.22 -13.53 -3.72
CA HIS A 31 -13.37 -13.34 -2.82
C HIS A 31 -13.98 -11.94 -2.88
N SER A 32 -13.23 -10.93 -3.32
CA SER A 32 -13.69 -9.55 -3.41
C SER A 32 -12.93 -8.78 -4.52
N PRO A 33 -13.33 -8.93 -5.80
CA PRO A 33 -12.63 -8.30 -6.92
C PRO A 33 -12.57 -6.77 -6.81
N SER A 34 -13.57 -6.14 -6.18
CA SER A 34 -13.54 -4.71 -5.85
C SER A 34 -12.39 -4.35 -4.92
N LEU A 35 -12.16 -5.15 -3.87
CA LEU A 35 -11.07 -4.94 -2.92
C LEU A 35 -9.70 -5.16 -3.56
N ALA A 36 -9.59 -6.14 -4.46
CA ALA A 36 -8.38 -6.34 -5.26
C ALA A 36 -8.08 -5.11 -6.14
N ASN A 37 -9.10 -4.59 -6.82
CA ASN A 37 -8.96 -3.41 -7.65
C ASN A 37 -8.57 -2.17 -6.81
N GLU A 38 -9.16 -1.99 -5.63
CA GLU A 38 -8.77 -0.92 -4.68
C GLU A 38 -7.30 -1.08 -4.21
N LEU A 39 -6.84 -2.31 -3.98
CA LEU A 39 -5.45 -2.60 -3.62
C LEU A 39 -4.48 -2.26 -4.76
N GLU A 40 -4.81 -2.68 -5.98
CA GLU A 40 -3.98 -2.38 -7.16
C GLU A 40 -3.93 -0.86 -7.42
N MET A 41 -5.05 -0.15 -7.29
CA MET A 41 -5.11 1.31 -7.44
C MET A 41 -4.29 2.05 -6.38
N THR A 42 -4.33 1.60 -5.12
CA THR A 42 -3.56 2.25 -4.05
C THR A 42 -2.07 1.97 -4.14
N VAL A 43 -1.67 0.80 -4.65
CA VAL A 43 -0.27 0.49 -4.95
C VAL A 43 0.25 1.36 -6.10
N ASP A 44 -0.52 1.53 -7.18
CA ASP A 44 -0.15 2.41 -8.29
C ASP A 44 -0.04 3.89 -7.85
N ALA A 45 -0.99 4.35 -7.04
CA ALA A 45 -0.95 5.69 -6.47
C ALA A 45 0.30 5.91 -5.60
N LEU A 46 0.67 4.91 -4.79
CA LEU A 46 1.88 4.93 -3.98
C LEU A 46 3.15 5.00 -4.85
N ASP A 47 3.25 4.18 -5.90
CA ASP A 47 4.38 4.23 -6.84
C ASP A 47 4.47 5.59 -7.54
N SER A 48 3.33 6.15 -7.92
CA SER A 48 3.27 7.48 -8.57
C SER A 48 3.76 8.60 -7.66
N VAL A 49 3.29 8.65 -6.40
CA VAL A 49 3.76 9.66 -5.45
C VAL A 49 5.23 9.42 -5.08
N TRP A 50 5.66 8.17 -4.96
CA TRP A 50 7.06 7.82 -4.72
C TRP A 50 7.98 8.34 -5.85
N ARG A 51 7.63 8.09 -7.11
CA ARG A 51 8.39 8.63 -8.27
C ARG A 51 8.43 10.14 -8.26
N LYS A 52 7.32 10.80 -7.93
CA LYS A 52 7.26 12.27 -7.80
C LYS A 52 8.14 12.75 -6.64
N ALA A 53 8.17 12.04 -5.51
CA ALA A 53 9.01 12.38 -4.36
C ALA A 53 10.50 12.27 -4.73
N ILE A 54 10.92 11.20 -5.41
CA ILE A 54 12.30 11.05 -5.94
C ILE A 54 12.67 12.20 -6.88
N ALA A 55 11.70 12.67 -7.70
CA ALA A 55 11.90 13.80 -8.60
C ALA A 55 11.86 15.18 -7.88
N GLY A 56 11.65 15.22 -6.56
CA GLY A 56 11.47 16.46 -5.79
C GLY A 56 10.15 17.19 -6.09
N GLN A 57 9.17 16.48 -6.65
CA GLN A 57 7.87 17.00 -7.10
C GLN A 57 6.69 16.62 -6.19
N ALA A 58 6.94 15.86 -5.13
CA ALA A 58 5.94 15.54 -4.10
C ALA A 58 6.57 15.65 -2.71
N THR A 59 5.74 16.01 -1.74
CA THR A 59 6.15 16.19 -0.34
C THR A 59 5.57 15.10 0.55
N GLU A 60 5.98 15.09 1.82
CA GLU A 60 5.38 14.19 2.82
C GLU A 60 3.87 14.37 2.93
N GLU A 61 3.38 15.60 2.80
CA GLU A 61 1.96 15.91 2.90
C GLU A 61 1.17 15.29 1.74
N ASP A 62 1.77 15.15 0.55
CA ASP A 62 1.19 14.43 -0.58
C ASP A 62 1.22 12.92 -0.40
N PHE A 63 2.23 12.39 0.29
CA PHE A 63 2.45 10.97 0.47
C PHE A 63 1.59 10.36 1.59
N ARG A 64 1.45 11.09 2.70
CA ARG A 64 0.72 10.68 3.90
C ARG A 64 -0.73 10.22 3.63
N PRO A 65 -1.56 10.90 2.82
CA PRO A 65 -2.92 10.44 2.53
C PRO A 65 -2.93 9.15 1.70
N VAL A 66 -2.03 9.01 0.73
CA VAL A 66 -1.95 7.83 -0.14
C VAL A 66 -1.49 6.60 0.66
N LEU A 67 -0.50 6.78 1.53
CA LEU A 67 -0.06 5.74 2.45
C LEU A 67 -1.16 5.31 3.43
N THR A 68 -1.94 6.27 3.93
CA THR A 68 -3.05 6.01 4.86
C THR A 68 -4.16 5.20 4.18
N ASP A 69 -4.53 5.57 2.95
CA ASP A 69 -5.57 4.86 2.21
C ASP A 69 -5.12 3.44 1.81
N TRP A 70 -3.87 3.31 1.36
CA TRP A 70 -3.26 2.01 1.11
C TRP A 70 -3.28 1.12 2.36
N TYR A 71 -2.85 1.63 3.51
CA TYR A 71 -2.83 0.86 4.76
C TYR A 71 -4.24 0.42 5.18
N ARG A 72 -5.24 1.29 4.99
CA ARG A 72 -6.64 0.99 5.28
C ARG A 72 -7.18 -0.14 4.40
N ILE A 73 -6.93 -0.08 3.10
CA ILE A 73 -7.39 -1.09 2.14
C ILE A 73 -6.63 -2.41 2.34
N HIS A 74 -5.32 -2.33 2.53
CA HIS A 74 -4.48 -3.49 2.83
C HIS A 74 -5.00 -4.22 4.07
N LYS A 75 -5.23 -3.51 5.18
CA LYS A 75 -5.77 -4.12 6.41
C LYS A 75 -7.11 -4.83 6.20
N LYS A 76 -7.99 -4.29 5.34
CA LYS A 76 -9.25 -4.97 4.97
C LYS A 76 -8.98 -6.27 4.20
N ALA A 77 -8.03 -6.27 3.28
CA ALA A 77 -7.68 -7.45 2.50
C ALA A 77 -6.95 -8.51 3.33
N VAL A 78 -6.09 -8.11 4.27
CA VAL A 78 -5.47 -9.03 5.24
C VAL A 78 -6.54 -9.66 6.12
N ALA A 79 -7.48 -8.87 6.64
CA ALA A 79 -8.58 -9.40 7.45
C ALA A 79 -9.46 -10.38 6.65
N LEU A 80 -9.66 -10.13 5.35
CA LEU A 80 -10.37 -11.03 4.46
C LEU A 80 -9.59 -12.35 4.28
N GLY A 81 -8.29 -12.28 3.95
CA GLY A 81 -7.42 -13.46 3.82
C GLY A 81 -7.39 -14.30 5.08
N ALA A 82 -7.16 -13.69 6.25
CA ALA A 82 -7.12 -14.37 7.54
C ALA A 82 -8.47 -14.98 7.95
N SER A 83 -9.59 -14.42 7.48
CA SER A 83 -10.93 -14.96 7.75
C SER A 83 -11.27 -16.16 6.86
N LEU A 84 -10.59 -16.31 5.72
CA LEU A 84 -10.80 -17.40 4.77
C LEU A 84 -9.93 -18.64 5.08
N GLU A 85 -8.88 -18.48 5.90
CA GLU A 85 -8.02 -19.58 6.38
C GLU A 85 -8.54 -20.23 7.68
N LYS A 86 -9.71 -19.83 8.20
CA LYS A 86 -10.39 -20.46 9.35
C LYS A 86 -11.49 -21.42 8.90
#